data_AF-A0A016UK01-F1
#
_entry.id   AF-A0A016UK01-F1
#
_cell.length_a   1.000
_cell.length_b   1.000
_cell.length_c   1.000
_cell.angle_alpha   90.00
_cell.angle_beta   90.00
_cell.angle_gamma   90.00
#
_symmetry.space_group_name_H-M   'P 1'
#
loop_
_entity.id
_entity.type
_entity.pdbx_description
1 polymer ?
#
loop_
_entity_poly.entity_id
_entity_poly.type
_entity_poly.pdbx_seq_one_letter_code
_entity_poly.pdbx_strand_id
1 'polypeptide(L)'
;MPFVLLGTCDSSLSVANQAESLLSENFPGEKSQQAISIFALSTAKVAIDIISERHALTYAQKYDCEDSPEQRFSRLSTQCLLTLARLAPFACSDLHLSEMLDGFFKDSAIIRKLVKSDASVKSALLRVCLQLPECVSVLLDTPLSSWVISNLDSPDFSVAIRAFEAFIRLGSDERF
;
A
#
# COMPACT_ATOMS: atom_id res chain seq x y z
N MET A 1 -6.17 12.70 11.40
CA MET A 1 -5.06 11.71 11.50
C MET A 1 -4.91 10.85 10.25
N PRO A 2 -5.93 10.16 9.71
CA PRO A 2 -5.76 9.33 8.50
C PRO A 2 -5.06 10.04 7.33
N PHE A 3 -5.50 11.26 7.00
CA PHE A 3 -4.86 12.06 5.93
C PHE A 3 -3.44 12.53 6.25
N VAL A 4 -3.09 12.69 7.54
CA VAL A 4 -1.69 12.98 7.92
C VAL A 4 -0.83 11.75 7.65
N LEU A 5 -1.29 10.56 8.03
CA LEU A 5 -0.58 9.30 7.78
C LEU A 5 -0.47 8.99 6.28
N LEU A 6 -1.53 9.22 5.50
CA LEU A 6 -1.46 9.16 4.02
C LEU A 6 -0.43 10.15 3.47
N GLY A 7 -0.42 11.38 3.99
CA GLY A 7 0.52 12.43 3.61
C GLY A 7 1.98 12.03 3.82
N THR A 8 2.30 11.23 4.84
CA THR A 8 3.68 10.74 5.05
C THR A 8 4.20 9.82 3.94
N CYS A 9 3.31 9.31 3.08
CA CYS A 9 3.64 8.47 1.94
C CYS A 9 3.39 9.17 0.60
N ASP A 10 3.28 10.51 0.60
CA ASP A 10 3.12 11.29 -0.61
C ASP A 10 4.36 11.20 -1.52
N SER A 11 4.15 11.24 -2.84
CA SER A 11 5.24 11.29 -3.83
C SER A 11 6.04 12.59 -3.74
N SER A 12 5.42 13.68 -3.30
CA SER A 12 6.08 14.95 -3.04
C SER A 12 6.79 14.92 -1.68
N LEU A 13 8.13 14.98 -1.72
CA LEU A 13 8.95 15.00 -0.51
C LEU A 13 8.61 16.17 0.42
N SER A 14 8.19 17.31 -0.11
CA SER A 14 7.79 18.45 0.73
C SER A 14 6.53 18.12 1.55
N VAL A 15 5.55 17.47 0.93
CA VAL A 15 4.30 17.04 1.60
C VAL A 15 4.60 15.93 2.59
N ALA A 16 5.37 14.91 2.19
CA ALA A 16 5.74 13.79 3.05
C ALA A 16 6.51 14.26 4.29
N ASN A 17 7.52 15.12 4.11
CA ASN A 17 8.31 15.65 5.22
C ASN A 17 7.47 16.53 6.16
N GLN A 18 6.55 17.33 5.62
CA GLN A 18 5.66 18.15 6.45
C GLN A 18 4.69 17.30 7.27
N ALA A 19 4.15 16.23 6.67
CA ALA A 19 3.29 15.29 7.38
C ALA A 19 4.05 14.53 8.47
N GLU A 20 5.30 14.13 8.22
CA GLU A 20 6.16 13.46 9.20
C GLU A 20 6.58 14.42 10.34
N SER A 21 6.86 15.69 10.03
CA SER A 21 7.11 16.74 11.04
C SER A 21 5.87 16.93 11.93
N LEU A 22 4.67 17.04 11.35
CA LEU A 22 3.44 17.12 12.13
C LEU A 22 3.27 15.92 13.08
N LEU A 23 3.58 14.71 12.63
CA LEU A 23 3.50 13.52 13.48
C LEU A 23 4.53 13.57 14.61
N SER A 24 5.79 13.86 14.29
CA SER A 24 6.89 13.81 15.26
C SER A 24 6.88 14.97 16.27
N GLU A 25 6.40 16.15 15.89
CA GLU A 25 6.24 17.30 16.78
C GLU A 25 5.09 17.10 17.79
N ASN A 26 3.96 16.53 17.34
CA ASN A 26 2.80 16.31 18.19
C ASN A 26 2.90 15.00 19.01
N PHE A 27 3.64 14.01 18.51
CA PHE A 27 3.81 12.70 19.14
C PHE A 27 5.29 12.29 19.18
N PRO A 28 6.14 12.95 19.99
CA PRO A 28 7.58 12.73 19.95
C PRO A 28 8.01 11.33 20.44
N GLY A 29 9.07 10.81 19.82
CA GLY A 29 9.69 9.53 20.17
C GLY A 29 8.77 8.34 19.90
N GLU A 30 8.66 7.42 20.86
CA GLU A 30 7.83 6.21 20.73
C GLU A 30 6.34 6.52 20.57
N LYS A 31 5.88 7.71 20.97
CA LYS A 31 4.49 8.15 20.80
C LYS A 31 4.08 8.24 19.33
N SER A 32 5.01 8.49 18.41
CA SER A 32 4.72 8.49 16.97
C SER A 32 4.24 7.11 16.51
N GLN A 33 4.92 6.05 16.93
CA GLN A 33 4.55 4.67 16.59
C GLN A 33 3.21 4.29 17.24
N GLN A 34 2.98 4.70 18.49
CA GLN A 34 1.69 4.50 19.16
C GLN A 34 0.56 5.22 18.42
N ALA A 35 0.77 6.47 18.00
CA ALA A 35 -0.22 7.22 17.23
C ALA A 35 -0.52 6.54 15.88
N ILE A 36 0.50 6.07 15.15
CA ILE A 36 0.31 5.31 13.91
C ILE A 36 -0.53 4.06 14.19
N SER A 37 -0.19 3.28 15.21
CA SER A 37 -0.90 2.07 15.60
C SER A 37 -2.37 2.35 15.96
N ILE A 38 -2.65 3.37 16.78
CA ILE A 38 -4.01 3.76 17.20
C ILE A 38 -4.88 4.11 15.98
N PHE A 39 -4.32 4.80 14.99
CA PHE A 39 -5.07 5.23 13.81
C PHE A 39 -4.96 4.26 12.62
N ALA A 40 -4.24 3.14 12.74
CA ALA A 40 -3.93 2.22 11.65
C ALA A 40 -5.20 1.72 10.96
N LEU A 41 -6.15 1.15 11.72
CA LEU A 41 -7.41 0.64 11.18
C LEU A 41 -8.20 1.69 10.40
N SER A 42 -8.39 2.88 10.99
CA SER A 42 -9.12 3.98 10.34
C SER A 42 -8.42 4.49 9.08
N THR A 43 -7.09 4.45 9.06
CA THR A 43 -6.27 4.89 7.94
C THR A 43 -6.28 3.87 6.81
N ALA A 44 -6.16 2.58 7.15
CA ALA A 44 -6.27 1.48 6.20
C ALA A 44 -7.64 1.48 5.50
N LYS A 45 -8.72 1.73 6.24
CA LYS A 45 -10.06 1.86 5.67
C LYS A 45 -10.13 2.95 4.60
N VAL A 46 -9.64 4.14 4.91
CA VAL A 46 -9.63 5.28 3.95
C VAL A 46 -8.75 4.95 2.74
N ALA A 47 -7.57 4.36 2.95
CA ALA A 47 -6.66 3.96 1.88
C ALA A 47 -7.33 2.94 0.92
N ILE A 48 -7.99 1.93 1.47
CA ILE A 48 -8.71 0.92 0.68
C ILE A 48 -9.89 1.56 -0.06
N ASP A 49 -10.65 2.45 0.57
CA ASP A 49 -11.75 3.16 -0.09
C ASP A 49 -11.28 4.04 -1.25
N ILE A 50 -10.09 4.66 -1.15
CA ILE A 50 -9.46 5.40 -2.25
C ILE A 50 -9.05 4.45 -3.38
N ILE A 51 -8.34 3.36 -3.06
CA ILE A 51 -7.90 2.35 -4.05
C ILE A 51 -9.11 1.73 -4.78
N SER A 52 -10.21 1.52 -4.04
CA SER A 52 -11.47 0.97 -4.56
C SER A 52 -12.34 2.00 -5.27
N GLU A 53 -11.87 3.24 -5.43
CA GLU A 53 -12.61 4.35 -6.06
C GLU A 53 -13.94 4.72 -5.38
N ARG A 54 -14.09 4.37 -4.11
CA ARG A 54 -15.28 4.68 -3.29
C ARG A 54 -15.16 6.02 -2.55
N HIS A 55 -13.97 6.61 -2.52
CA HIS A 55 -13.71 7.85 -1.79
C HIS A 55 -13.82 9.08 -2.70
N ALA A 56 -14.31 10.20 -2.16
CA ALA A 56 -14.55 11.43 -2.94
C ALA A 56 -13.31 12.01 -3.64
N LEU A 57 -12.10 11.69 -3.15
CA LEU A 57 -10.83 12.14 -3.72
C LEU A 57 -10.51 11.50 -5.08
N THR A 58 -11.18 10.41 -5.48
CA THR A 58 -10.95 9.79 -6.79
C THR A 58 -11.60 10.57 -7.92
N TYR A 59 -12.61 11.39 -7.61
CA TYR A 59 -13.33 12.19 -8.60
C TYR A 59 -12.63 13.53 -8.86
N ALA A 60 -12.70 13.97 -10.11
CA ALA A 60 -12.20 15.30 -10.49
C ALA A 60 -13.00 16.38 -9.75
N GLN A 61 -12.28 17.33 -9.15
CA GLN A 61 -12.91 18.53 -8.63
C GLN A 61 -13.10 19.54 -9.76
N LYS A 62 -14.12 20.41 -9.65
CA LYS A 62 -14.55 21.35 -10.70
C LYS A 62 -13.45 22.29 -11.26
N TYR A 63 -12.33 22.43 -10.54
CA TYR A 63 -11.20 23.30 -10.90
C TYR A 63 -9.86 22.56 -10.97
N ASP A 64 -9.90 21.23 -11.02
CA ASP A 64 -8.71 20.38 -11.02
C ASP A 64 -8.33 20.07 -12.47
N CYS A 65 -7.30 20.73 -13.01
CA CYS A 65 -6.91 20.64 -14.42
C CYS A 65 -5.55 20.02 -14.70
N GLU A 66 -4.81 19.53 -13.69
CA GLU A 66 -3.44 19.05 -13.90
C GLU A 66 -3.33 17.53 -14.10
N ASP A 67 -4.16 16.71 -13.44
CA ASP A 67 -4.10 15.24 -13.55
C ASP A 67 -5.22 14.65 -14.43
N SER A 68 -4.85 13.76 -15.36
CA SER A 68 -5.81 12.83 -15.97
C SER A 68 -6.40 11.88 -14.92
N PRO A 69 -7.57 11.27 -15.15
CA PRO A 69 -8.14 10.27 -14.24
C PRO A 69 -7.16 9.11 -13.92
N GLU A 70 -6.40 8.67 -14.92
CA GLU A 70 -5.40 7.60 -14.78
C GLU A 70 -4.20 8.04 -13.96
N GLN A 71 -3.70 9.25 -14.18
CA GLN A 71 -2.62 9.84 -13.39
C GLN A 71 -3.03 10.02 -11.93
N ARG A 72 -4.25 10.51 -11.69
CA ARG A 72 -4.80 10.63 -10.34
C ARG A 72 -4.93 9.26 -9.68
N PHE A 73 -5.48 8.27 -10.37
CA PHE A 73 -5.62 6.91 -9.84
C PHE A 73 -4.25 6.33 -9.47
N SER A 74 -3.26 6.45 -10.36
CA SER A 74 -1.89 6.01 -10.13
C SER A 74 -1.31 6.64 -8.88
N ARG A 75 -1.31 7.98 -8.80
CA ARG A 75 -0.76 8.75 -7.69
C ARG A 75 -1.42 8.39 -6.36
N LEU A 76 -2.76 8.40 -6.30
CA LEU A 76 -3.51 8.10 -5.08
C LEU A 76 -3.35 6.65 -4.66
N SER A 77 -3.39 5.70 -5.60
CA SER A 77 -3.24 4.27 -5.28
C SER A 77 -1.85 3.96 -4.77
N THR A 78 -0.81 4.52 -5.40
CA THR A 78 0.58 4.36 -4.95
C THR A 78 0.75 4.91 -3.53
N GLN A 79 0.28 6.13 -3.24
CA GLN A 79 0.32 6.71 -1.90
C GLN A 79 -0.42 5.82 -0.88
N CYS A 80 -1.64 5.40 -1.20
CA CYS A 80 -2.44 4.56 -0.31
C CYS A 80 -1.81 3.19 -0.06
N LEU A 81 -1.26 2.53 -1.08
CA LEU A 81 -0.56 1.26 -0.94
C LEU A 81 0.71 1.41 -0.10
N LEU A 82 1.49 2.47 -0.29
CA LEU A 82 2.66 2.73 0.56
C LEU A 82 2.26 2.96 2.02
N THR A 83 1.13 3.63 2.27
CA THR A 83 0.57 3.75 3.61
C THR A 83 0.15 2.38 4.16
N LEU A 84 -0.56 1.56 3.39
CA LEU A 84 -0.91 0.19 3.82
C LEU A 84 0.35 -0.64 4.15
N ALA A 85 1.43 -0.49 3.37
CA ALA A 85 2.70 -1.16 3.66
C ALA A 85 3.33 -0.66 4.97
N ARG A 86 3.22 0.64 5.29
CA ARG A 86 3.66 1.21 6.58
C ARG A 86 2.81 0.69 7.75
N LEU A 87 1.54 0.38 7.52
CA LEU A 87 0.60 -0.10 8.54
C LEU A 87 0.61 -1.62 8.73
N ALA A 88 1.00 -2.38 7.71
CA ALA A 88 0.99 -3.84 7.70
C ALA A 88 1.69 -4.50 8.92
N PRO A 89 2.83 -3.98 9.45
CA PRO A 89 3.45 -4.56 10.65
C PRO A 89 2.57 -4.53 11.91
N PHE A 90 1.58 -3.64 12.00
CA PHE A 90 0.65 -3.58 13.15
C PHE A 90 -0.46 -4.64 13.07
N ALA A 91 -0.61 -5.36 11.96
CA ALA A 91 -1.63 -6.39 11.81
C ALA A 91 -1.42 -7.59 12.74
N CYS A 92 -0.20 -7.81 13.24
CA CYS A 92 0.07 -8.87 14.21
C CYS A 92 -0.54 -8.59 15.60
N SER A 93 -0.79 -7.33 15.93
CA SER A 93 -1.32 -6.89 17.22
C SER A 93 -2.76 -6.34 17.15
N ASP A 94 -3.27 -6.05 15.94
CA ASP A 94 -4.64 -5.61 15.70
C ASP A 94 -5.37 -6.56 14.75
N LEU A 95 -6.27 -7.39 15.31
CA LEU A 95 -7.06 -8.36 14.56
C LEU A 95 -7.96 -7.70 13.50
N HIS A 96 -8.54 -6.54 13.79
CA HIS A 96 -9.43 -5.86 12.84
C HIS A 96 -8.64 -5.32 11.65
N LEU A 97 -7.42 -4.84 11.89
CA LEU A 97 -6.52 -4.42 10.82
C LEU A 97 -6.10 -5.63 9.97
N SER A 98 -5.79 -6.75 10.60
CA SER A 98 -5.46 -8.00 9.92
C SER A 98 -6.60 -8.47 9.00
N GLU A 99 -7.83 -8.56 9.53
CA GLU A 99 -9.03 -8.93 8.76
C GLU A 99 -9.31 -7.96 7.60
N MET A 100 -9.06 -6.66 7.80
CA MET A 100 -9.23 -5.65 6.76
C MET A 100 -8.23 -5.82 5.62
N LEU A 101 -6.95 -6.09 5.94
CA LEU A 101 -5.92 -6.33 4.94
C LEU A 101 -6.18 -7.65 4.19
N ASP A 102 -6.57 -8.70 4.90
CA ASP A 102 -6.99 -9.97 4.30
C ASP A 102 -8.17 -9.78 3.33
N GLY A 103 -9.20 -9.02 3.75
CA GLY A 103 -10.33 -8.66 2.90
C GLY A 103 -9.91 -7.89 1.63
N PHE A 104 -8.93 -6.99 1.75
CA PHE A 104 -8.38 -6.27 0.61
C PHE A 104 -7.68 -7.21 -0.40
N PHE A 105 -6.89 -8.18 0.06
CA PHE A 105 -6.22 -9.14 -0.82
C PHE A 105 -7.17 -10.16 -1.45
N LYS A 106 -8.28 -10.49 -0.77
CA LYS A 106 -9.34 -11.36 -1.30
C LYS A 106 -10.20 -10.70 -2.37
N ASP A 107 -10.17 -9.36 -2.49
CA ASP A 107 -10.84 -8.66 -3.59
C ASP A 107 -10.06 -8.83 -4.90
N SER A 108 -10.33 -9.94 -5.58
CA SER A 108 -9.66 -10.29 -6.82
C SER A 108 -9.84 -9.26 -7.95
N ALA A 109 -10.91 -8.45 -7.92
CA ALA A 109 -11.13 -7.41 -8.92
C ALA A 109 -10.15 -6.25 -8.71
N ILE A 110 -10.00 -5.81 -7.45
CA ILE A 110 -9.03 -4.77 -7.08
C ILE A 110 -7.60 -5.26 -7.37
N ILE A 111 -7.23 -6.46 -6.91
CA ILE A 111 -5.87 -6.99 -7.13
C ILE A 111 -5.55 -7.08 -8.63
N ARG A 112 -6.48 -7.59 -9.46
CA ARG A 112 -6.29 -7.64 -10.93
C ARG A 112 -6.14 -6.25 -11.56
N LYS A 113 -6.82 -5.23 -11.02
CA LYS A 113 -6.67 -3.84 -11.48
C LYS A 113 -5.28 -3.30 -11.14
N LEU A 114 -4.81 -3.49 -9.91
CA LEU A 114 -3.53 -2.99 -9.44
C LEU A 114 -2.34 -3.63 -10.17
N VAL A 115 -2.35 -4.95 -10.41
CA VAL A 115 -1.27 -5.62 -11.15
C VAL A 115 -1.16 -5.20 -12.63
N LYS A 116 -2.24 -4.62 -13.19
CA LYS A 116 -2.27 -4.06 -14.55
C LYS A 116 -1.97 -2.57 -14.62
N SER A 117 -1.79 -1.91 -13.48
CA SER A 117 -1.50 -0.47 -13.41
C SER A 117 -0.05 -0.16 -13.82
N ASP A 118 0.43 1.06 -13.62
CA ASP A 118 1.83 1.39 -13.89
C ASP A 118 2.79 0.77 -12.84
N ALA A 119 4.09 0.92 -13.09
CA ALA A 119 5.15 0.34 -12.26
C ALA A 119 5.12 0.81 -10.80
N SER A 120 4.72 2.06 -10.54
CA SER A 120 4.69 2.60 -9.17
C SER A 120 3.64 1.90 -8.32
N VAL A 121 2.45 1.68 -8.87
CA VAL A 121 1.34 0.96 -8.22
C VAL A 121 1.73 -0.50 -7.99
N LYS A 122 2.33 -1.16 -8.99
CA LYS A 122 2.76 -2.56 -8.87
C LYS A 122 3.83 -2.76 -7.81
N SER A 123 4.86 -1.90 -7.80
CA SER A 123 5.93 -1.94 -6.80
C SER A 123 5.37 -1.68 -5.40
N ALA A 124 4.44 -0.73 -5.25
CA ALA A 124 3.78 -0.44 -3.97
C ALA A 124 2.93 -1.62 -3.48
N LEU A 125 2.17 -2.29 -4.36
CA LEU A 125 1.37 -3.47 -4.00
C LEU A 125 2.25 -4.60 -3.45
N LEU A 126 3.36 -4.92 -4.12
CA LEU A 126 4.31 -5.92 -3.62
C LEU A 126 4.90 -5.52 -2.27
N ARG A 127 5.17 -4.23 -2.08
CA ARG A 127 5.67 -3.73 -0.80
C ARG A 127 4.67 -3.96 0.33
N VAL A 128 3.37 -3.86 0.09
CA VAL A 128 2.35 -4.23 1.11
C VAL A 128 2.50 -5.70 1.48
N CYS A 129 2.55 -6.59 0.49
CA CYS A 129 2.68 -8.04 0.71
C CYS A 129 3.92 -8.35 1.56
N LEU A 130 5.05 -7.76 1.20
CA LEU A 130 6.34 -7.98 1.86
C LEU A 130 6.40 -7.47 3.31
N GLN A 131 5.51 -6.56 3.70
CA GLN A 131 5.42 -6.02 5.06
C GLN A 131 4.40 -6.76 5.93
N LEU A 132 3.61 -7.68 5.35
CA LEU A 132 2.69 -8.50 6.11
C LEU A 132 3.44 -9.63 6.83
N PRO A 133 3.07 -9.94 8.09
CA PRO A 133 3.57 -11.12 8.78
C PRO A 133 3.32 -12.42 7.98
N GLU A 134 2.12 -12.55 7.41
CA GLU A 134 1.67 -13.71 6.63
C GLU A 134 1.87 -13.55 5.11
N CYS A 135 2.95 -12.85 4.73
CA CYS A 135 3.28 -12.51 3.33
C CYS A 135 3.13 -13.70 2.36
N VAL A 136 3.63 -14.89 2.73
CA VAL A 136 3.61 -16.06 1.84
C VAL A 136 2.18 -16.52 1.55
N SER A 137 1.30 -16.61 2.57
CA SER A 137 -0.10 -17.02 2.34
C SER A 137 -0.78 -16.05 1.39
N VAL A 138 -0.61 -14.74 1.60
CA VAL A 138 -1.19 -13.70 0.75
C VAL A 138 -0.71 -13.82 -0.70
N LEU A 139 0.57 -14.11 -0.93
CA LEU A 139 1.11 -14.28 -2.28
C LEU A 139 0.59 -15.56 -2.96
N LEU A 140 0.43 -16.66 -2.23
CA LEU A 140 -0.05 -17.94 -2.75
C LEU A 140 -1.57 -17.97 -2.99
N ASP A 141 -2.34 -17.33 -2.11
CA ASP A 141 -3.81 -17.32 -2.15
C ASP A 141 -4.37 -16.32 -3.17
N THR A 142 -3.50 -15.54 -3.82
CA THR A 142 -3.86 -14.55 -4.82
C THR A 142 -3.13 -14.81 -6.15
N PRO A 143 -3.53 -14.16 -7.26
CA PRO A 143 -2.79 -14.23 -8.52
C PRO A 143 -1.37 -13.62 -8.47
N LEU A 144 -0.93 -13.13 -7.30
CA LEU A 144 0.34 -12.43 -7.14
C LEU A 144 1.55 -13.34 -7.26
N SER A 145 1.47 -14.61 -6.85
CA SER A 145 2.57 -15.58 -7.02
C SER A 145 3.01 -15.73 -8.49
N SER A 146 2.09 -16.01 -9.40
CA SER A 146 2.38 -16.09 -10.84
C SER A 146 2.84 -14.75 -11.40
N TRP A 147 2.24 -13.66 -10.92
CA TRP A 147 2.61 -12.32 -11.35
C TRP A 147 4.04 -11.94 -10.93
N VAL A 148 4.46 -12.28 -9.70
CA VAL A 148 5.83 -12.11 -9.20
C VAL A 148 6.83 -12.79 -10.13
N ILE A 149 6.60 -14.06 -10.49
CA ILE A 149 7.48 -14.81 -11.40
C ILE A 149 7.60 -14.10 -12.76
N SER A 150 6.48 -13.63 -13.31
CA SER A 150 6.46 -12.93 -14.61
C SER A 150 7.06 -11.52 -14.60
N ASN A 151 7.49 -11.00 -13.45
CA ASN A 151 8.05 -9.65 -13.31
C ASN A 151 9.47 -9.66 -12.71
N LEU A 152 10.12 -10.83 -12.60
CA LEU A 152 11.51 -10.91 -12.14
C LEU A 152 12.47 -10.16 -13.07
N ASP A 153 12.20 -10.17 -14.37
CA ASP A 153 12.97 -9.49 -15.42
C ASP A 153 12.31 -8.19 -15.90
N SER A 154 11.44 -7.58 -15.07
CA SER A 154 10.76 -6.34 -15.41
C SER A 154 11.77 -5.24 -15.81
N PRO A 155 11.50 -4.48 -16.89
CA PRO A 155 12.35 -3.33 -17.25
C PRO A 155 12.28 -2.21 -16.20
N ASP A 156 11.22 -2.20 -15.38
CA ASP A 156 11.07 -1.31 -14.24
C ASP A 156 11.81 -1.86 -13.03
N PHE A 157 12.97 -1.27 -12.73
CA PHE A 157 13.86 -1.72 -11.65
C PHE A 157 13.18 -1.86 -10.28
N SER A 158 12.27 -0.93 -9.95
CA SER A 158 11.52 -0.95 -8.69
C SER A 158 10.51 -2.10 -8.61
N VAL A 159 10.01 -2.58 -9.74
CA VAL A 159 9.13 -3.75 -9.82
C VAL A 159 9.97 -5.01 -9.73
N ALA A 160 11.05 -5.09 -10.53
CA ALA A 160 11.96 -6.24 -10.53
C ALA A 160 12.54 -6.54 -9.14
N ILE A 161 13.05 -5.52 -8.42
CA ILE A 161 13.57 -5.71 -7.05
C ILE A 161 12.50 -6.31 -6.14
N ARG A 162 11.29 -5.74 -6.13
CA ARG A 162 10.23 -6.19 -5.24
C ARG A 162 9.74 -7.59 -5.62
N ALA A 163 9.71 -7.92 -6.91
CA ALA A 163 9.38 -9.25 -7.39
C ALA A 163 10.44 -10.25 -6.92
N PHE A 164 11.73 -9.93 -7.01
CA PHE A 164 12.80 -10.76 -6.47
C PHE A 164 12.69 -10.96 -4.96
N GLU A 165 12.45 -9.90 -4.20
CA GLU A 165 12.24 -10.00 -2.74
C GLU A 165 11.05 -10.94 -2.42
N ALA A 166 9.94 -10.80 -3.14
CA ALA A 166 8.76 -11.65 -2.97
C ALA A 166 9.04 -13.11 -3.36
N PHE A 167 9.79 -13.33 -4.44
CA PHE A 167 10.19 -14.66 -4.89
C PHE A 167 11.10 -15.37 -3.88
N ILE A 168 12.06 -14.66 -3.27
CA ILE A 168 12.91 -15.21 -2.20
C ILE A 168 12.05 -15.61 -0.99
N ARG A 169 11.05 -14.79 -0.63
CA ARG A 169 10.11 -15.14 0.47
C ARG A 169 9.29 -16.38 0.13
N LEU A 170 8.78 -16.48 -1.09
CA LEU A 170 8.04 -17.65 -1.56
C LEU A 170 8.90 -18.92 -1.51
N GLY A 171 10.14 -18.88 -2.00
CA GLY A 171 11.06 -20.02 -1.96
C GLY A 171 11.52 -20.46 -0.57
N SER A 172 11.14 -19.75 0.49
CA SER A 172 11.38 -20.17 1.89
C SER A 172 10.25 -21.03 2.47
N ASP A 173 9.15 -21.23 1.74
CA ASP A 173 7.99 -22.01 2.15
C ASP A 173 7.92 -23.32 1.35
N GLU A 174 7.71 -24.44 2.03
CA GLU A 174 7.69 -25.78 1.42
C GLU A 174 6.51 -26.00 0.44
N ARG A 175 5.50 -25.13 0.45
CA ARG A 175 4.35 -25.20 -0.47
C ARG A 175 4.65 -24.65 -1.86
N PHE A 176 5.76 -23.93 -2.04
CA PHE A 176 6.12 -23.21 -3.27
C PHE A 176 7.20 -23.92 -4.08
#